data_AF-A0A7C3Z6F5-F1
#
_entry.id   AF-A0A7C3Z6F5-F1
#
_cell.length_a   1.000
_cell.length_b   1.000
_cell.length_c   1.000
_cell.angle_alpha   90.00
_cell.angle_beta   90.00
_cell.angle_gamma   90.00
#
_symmetry.space_group_name_H-M   'P 1'
#
loop_
_entity.id
_entity.type
_entity.pdbx_description
1 polymer ?
#
loop_
_entity_poly.entity_id
_entity_poly.type
_entity_poly.pdbx_seq_one_letter_code
_entity_poly.pdbx_strand_id
1 'polypeptide(L)'
;MLLIGDLGLPPWQDRTGTWFEGLTMIFVFILYEAVPFFLFFSGFFFTSLGSFFSVLGSLVVKVSYVFLFVFSFFLPFAFAIYSESHEIRQALAFERIWRGIKPVFLPYAFGYIISLCFLYIGKALFRIPYLFGFVLSSLAVYYVLLLSTYYFTHLYRRTDLTQEPSGRPTTP
;
A
#
# COMPACT_ATOMS: atom_id res chain seq x y z
N MET A 1 -3.03 26.82 -19.82
CA MET A 1 -4.03 27.33 -18.85
C MET A 1 -5.28 26.49 -18.91
N LEU A 2 -5.43 25.56 -17.97
CA LEU A 2 -6.70 25.10 -17.40
C LEU A 2 -6.32 24.28 -16.16
N LEU A 3 -6.32 24.97 -15.01
CA LEU A 3 -6.13 24.40 -13.68
C LEU A 3 -7.37 23.55 -13.32
N ILE A 4 -7.46 22.37 -13.93
CA ILE A 4 -8.19 21.21 -13.40
C ILE A 4 -7.11 20.14 -13.21
N GLY A 5 -6.21 20.38 -12.26
CA GLY A 5 -4.93 19.69 -12.21
C GLY A 5 -4.25 19.68 -10.85
N ASP A 6 -4.99 19.98 -9.78
CA ASP A 6 -4.50 19.92 -8.41
C ASP A 6 -5.10 18.74 -7.61
N LEU A 7 -5.89 17.90 -8.28
CA LEU A 7 -6.53 16.72 -7.70
C LEU A 7 -5.83 15.40 -8.06
N GLY A 8 -4.75 15.43 -8.84
CA GLY A 8 -3.98 14.22 -9.18
C GLY A 8 -4.78 13.12 -9.89
N LEU A 9 -5.97 13.42 -10.41
CA LEU A 9 -6.80 12.47 -11.15
C LEU A 9 -6.29 12.38 -12.59
N PRO A 10 -6.05 11.16 -13.12
CA PRO A 10 -5.56 11.00 -14.48
C PRO A 10 -6.59 11.56 -15.48
N PRO A 11 -6.13 12.21 -16.57
CA PRO A 11 -7.04 12.60 -17.64
C PRO A 11 -7.68 11.33 -18.21
N TRP A 12 -9.01 11.25 -18.18
CA TRP A 12 -9.82 10.11 -18.68
C TRP A 12 -9.67 9.80 -20.19
N GLN A 13 -8.67 10.41 -20.84
CA GLN A 13 -8.33 10.26 -22.25
C GLN A 13 -7.59 8.95 -22.56
N ASP A 14 -6.77 8.42 -21.65
CA ASP A 14 -6.09 7.12 -21.82
C ASP A 14 -6.61 6.07 -20.85
N ARG A 15 -7.87 5.67 -21.03
CA ARG A 15 -8.55 4.70 -20.15
C ARG A 15 -7.80 3.37 -20.07
N THR A 16 -7.21 2.94 -21.18
CA THR A 16 -6.48 1.67 -21.26
C THR A 16 -5.19 1.71 -20.47
N GLY A 17 -4.38 2.78 -20.62
CA GLY A 17 -3.14 2.94 -19.86
C GLY A 17 -3.40 2.95 -18.35
N THR A 18 -4.36 3.74 -17.89
CA THR A 18 -4.72 3.83 -16.47
C THR A 18 -5.20 2.49 -15.90
N TRP A 19 -5.91 1.67 -16.69
CA TRP A 19 -6.33 0.32 -16.27
C TRP A 19 -5.13 -0.61 -16.05
N PHE A 20 -4.15 -0.60 -16.96
CA PHE A 20 -2.95 -1.42 -16.83
C PHE A 20 -2.06 -0.97 -15.67
N GLU A 21 -1.96 0.33 -15.41
CA GLU A 21 -1.26 0.87 -14.24
C GLU A 21 -1.89 0.38 -12.93
N GLY A 22 -3.22 0.46 -12.81
CA GLY A 22 -3.95 -0.06 -11.65
C GLY A 22 -3.74 -1.57 -11.47
N LEU A 23 -3.78 -2.34 -12.56
CA LEU A 23 -3.50 -3.78 -12.53
C LEU A 23 -2.06 -4.08 -12.08
N THR A 24 -1.11 -3.24 -12.49
CA THR A 24 0.29 -3.38 -12.07
C THR A 24 0.48 -3.01 -10.60
N MET A 25 -0.22 -2.01 -10.08
CA MET A 25 -0.23 -1.71 -8.63
C MET A 25 -0.79 -2.89 -7.82
N ILE A 26 -1.83 -3.57 -8.31
CA ILE A 26 -2.34 -4.81 -7.69
C ILE A 26 -1.26 -5.90 -7.73
N PHE A 27 -0.52 -6.03 -8.82
CA PHE A 27 0.60 -6.97 -8.90
C PHE A 27 1.70 -6.65 -7.87
N VAL A 28 2.08 -5.39 -7.71
CA VAL A 28 3.04 -4.95 -6.68
C VAL A 28 2.50 -5.27 -5.27
N PHE A 29 1.21 -5.01 -5.01
CA PHE A 29 0.57 -5.38 -3.75
C PHE A 29 0.71 -6.88 -3.46
N ILE A 30 0.41 -7.73 -4.44
CA ILE A 30 0.53 -9.18 -4.30
C ILE A 30 1.97 -9.60 -3.98
N LEU A 31 2.97 -8.96 -4.62
CA LEU A 31 4.37 -9.26 -4.36
C LEU A 31 4.81 -8.91 -2.94
N TYR A 32 4.37 -7.76 -2.42
CA TYR A 32 4.63 -7.35 -1.03
C TYR A 32 3.99 -8.31 -0.03
N GLU A 33 2.76 -8.75 -0.31
CA GLU A 33 1.99 -9.63 0.57
C GLU A 33 2.26 -11.13 0.34
N ALA A 34 3.12 -11.49 -0.63
CA ALA A 34 3.42 -12.88 -0.96
C ALA A 34 4.00 -13.65 0.23
N VAL A 35 4.94 -13.05 0.97
CA VAL A 35 5.55 -13.67 2.16
C VAL A 35 4.53 -13.79 3.31
N PRO A 36 3.83 -12.70 3.73
CA PRO A 36 2.76 -12.79 4.71
C PRO A 36 1.71 -13.84 4.38
N PHE A 37 1.21 -13.87 3.14
CA PHE A 37 0.20 -14.85 2.72
C PHE A 37 0.75 -16.26 2.72
N PHE A 38 1.97 -16.49 2.23
CA PHE A 38 2.60 -17.80 2.27
C PHE A 38 2.73 -18.32 3.72
N LEU A 39 3.18 -17.49 4.65
CA LEU A 39 3.26 -17.84 6.07
C LEU A 39 1.87 -18.10 6.65
N PHE A 40 0.88 -17.28 6.32
CA PHE A 40 -0.49 -17.48 6.79
C PHE A 40 -1.06 -18.82 6.32
N PHE A 41 -0.98 -19.13 5.02
CA PHE A 41 -1.49 -20.37 4.45
C PHE A 41 -0.74 -21.61 4.98
N SER A 42 0.58 -21.56 5.08
CA SER A 42 1.38 -22.67 5.64
C SER A 42 1.09 -22.88 7.13
N GLY A 43 0.99 -21.81 7.91
CA GLY A 43 0.61 -21.89 9.32
C GLY A 43 -0.79 -22.49 9.51
N PHE A 44 -1.78 -22.03 8.73
CA PHE A 44 -3.13 -22.59 8.73
C PHE A 44 -3.14 -24.08 8.37
N PHE A 45 -2.36 -24.47 7.35
CA PHE A 45 -2.21 -25.87 6.97
C PHE A 45 -1.64 -26.72 8.11
N PHE A 46 -0.56 -26.27 8.78
CA PHE A 46 -0.01 -26.96 9.95
C PHE A 46 -1.00 -27.09 11.10
N THR A 47 -1.88 -26.10 11.31
CA THR A 47 -2.93 -26.23 12.33
C THR A 47 -3.91 -27.36 12.07
N SER A 48 -4.04 -27.80 10.83
CA SER A 48 -4.98 -28.85 10.41
C SER A 48 -4.40 -30.26 10.48
N LEU A 49 -3.09 -30.43 10.68
CA LEU A 49 -2.39 -31.74 10.58
C LEU A 49 -2.35 -32.55 11.89
N GLY A 50 -2.66 -31.94 13.04
CA GLY A 50 -2.72 -32.64 14.34
C GLY A 50 -2.26 -31.80 15.54
N SER A 51 -2.37 -32.36 16.76
CA SER A 51 -2.16 -31.62 18.02
C SER A 51 -0.78 -30.98 18.17
N PHE A 52 0.30 -31.65 17.75
CA PHE A 52 1.67 -31.11 17.85
C PHE A 52 1.90 -29.97 16.85
N PHE A 53 1.47 -30.14 15.60
CA PHE A 53 1.58 -29.13 14.55
C PHE A 53 0.63 -27.94 14.74
N SER A 54 -0.41 -28.09 15.56
CA SER A 54 -1.34 -27.01 15.90
C SER A 54 -0.68 -25.83 16.63
N VAL A 55 0.21 -26.10 17.58
CA VAL A 55 0.94 -25.04 18.30
C VAL A 55 1.87 -24.29 17.35
N LEU A 56 2.60 -25.02 16.50
CA LEU A 56 3.51 -24.44 15.52
C LEU A 56 2.75 -23.65 14.45
N GLY A 57 1.64 -24.20 13.93
CA GLY A 57 0.79 -23.51 12.96
C GLY A 57 0.20 -22.21 13.52
N SER A 58 -0.29 -22.22 14.77
CA SER A 58 -0.79 -21.02 15.45
C SER A 58 0.30 -19.97 15.63
N LEU A 59 1.53 -20.38 15.96
CA LEU A 59 2.67 -19.47 16.05
C LEU A 59 3.00 -18.86 14.68
N VAL A 60 3.06 -19.67 13.62
CA VAL A 60 3.34 -19.21 12.26
C VAL A 60 2.26 -18.22 11.78
N VAL A 61 0.99 -18.48 12.06
CA VAL A 61 -0.12 -17.55 11.75
C VAL A 61 0.02 -16.23 12.51
N LYS A 62 0.44 -16.25 13.79
CA LYS A 62 0.68 -15.00 14.53
C LYS A 62 1.85 -14.21 13.91
N VAL A 63 2.92 -14.90 13.53
CA VAL A 63 4.07 -14.30 12.86
C VAL A 63 3.68 -13.72 11.51
N SER A 64 2.81 -14.38 10.75
CA SER A 64 2.36 -13.86 9.45
C SER A 64 1.61 -12.54 9.57
N TYR A 65 0.79 -12.34 10.61
CA TYR A 65 0.14 -11.05 10.87
C TYR A 65 1.14 -9.93 11.17
N VAL A 66 2.25 -10.23 11.86
CA VAL A 66 3.32 -9.26 12.10
C VAL A 66 3.98 -8.88 10.77
N PHE A 67 4.31 -9.87 9.94
CA PHE A 67 4.87 -9.61 8.61
C PHE A 67 3.92 -8.83 7.71
N LEU A 68 2.62 -9.15 7.71
CA LEU A 68 1.61 -8.41 6.96
C LEU A 68 1.68 -6.93 7.32
N PHE A 69 1.67 -6.60 8.62
CA PHE A 69 1.77 -5.22 9.06
C PHE A 69 3.07 -4.53 8.60
N VAL A 70 4.20 -5.23 8.70
CA VAL A 70 5.52 -4.70 8.31
C VAL A 70 5.61 -4.48 6.80
N PHE A 71 5.21 -5.44 5.98
CA PHE A 71 5.26 -5.32 4.52
C PHE A 71 4.24 -4.30 4.01
N SER A 72 3.02 -4.30 4.55
CA SER A 72 2.00 -3.29 4.23
C SER A 72 2.46 -1.87 4.53
N PHE A 73 3.31 -1.67 5.54
CA PHE A 73 3.85 -0.34 5.86
C PHE A 73 4.68 0.26 4.73
N PHE A 74 5.28 -0.53 3.85
CA PHE A 74 6.07 -0.03 2.71
C PHE A 74 5.24 0.26 1.46
N LEU A 75 4.02 -0.27 1.37
CA LEU A 75 3.16 -0.18 0.18
C LEU A 75 2.86 1.26 -0.29
N PRO A 76 2.49 2.22 0.59
CA PRO A 76 2.15 3.57 0.14
C PRO A 76 3.28 4.25 -0.65
N PHE A 77 4.52 4.10 -0.20
CA PHE A 77 5.68 4.65 -0.92
C PHE A 77 6.09 3.79 -2.12
N ALA A 78 5.92 2.47 -2.06
CA ALA A 78 6.12 1.59 -3.22
C ALA A 78 5.21 1.99 -4.39
N PHE A 79 3.94 2.30 -4.11
CA PHE A 79 2.99 2.80 -5.11
C PHE A 79 3.37 4.18 -5.64
N ALA A 80 3.83 5.09 -4.77
CA ALA A 80 4.29 6.41 -5.21
C ALA A 80 5.50 6.30 -6.15
N ILE A 81 6.50 5.48 -5.81
CA ILE A 81 7.68 5.23 -6.66
C ILE A 81 7.28 4.59 -7.98
N TYR A 82 6.37 3.60 -7.95
CA TYR A 82 5.88 2.98 -9.18
C TYR A 82 5.17 4.01 -10.06
N SER A 83 4.30 4.85 -9.49
CA SER A 83 3.56 5.87 -10.24
C SER A 83 4.46 6.92 -10.91
N GLU A 84 5.65 7.16 -10.37
CA GLU A 84 6.62 8.09 -10.94
C GLU A 84 7.54 7.41 -11.95
N SER A 85 8.15 6.28 -11.57
CA SER A 85 9.17 5.60 -12.37
C SER A 85 8.60 4.67 -13.45
N HIS A 86 7.35 4.23 -13.30
CA HIS A 86 6.70 3.17 -14.11
C HIS A 86 7.46 1.83 -14.10
N GLU A 87 8.42 1.66 -13.18
CA GLU A 87 9.27 0.47 -13.08
C GLU A 87 8.97 -0.34 -11.80
N ILE A 88 8.47 -1.57 -11.97
CA ILE A 88 8.16 -2.48 -10.85
C ILE A 88 9.40 -2.77 -9.99
N ARG A 89 10.58 -2.89 -10.62
CA ARG A 89 11.84 -3.16 -9.91
C ARG A 89 12.16 -2.08 -8.88
N GLN A 90 11.87 -0.82 -9.20
CA GLN A 90 12.11 0.30 -8.28
C GLN A 90 11.11 0.29 -7.13
N ALA A 91 9.87 -0.11 -7.41
CA ALA A 91 8.81 -0.26 -6.41
C ALA A 91 9.06 -1.41 -5.42
N LEU A 92 9.94 -2.37 -5.73
CA LEU A 92 10.33 -3.47 -4.84
C LEU A 92 11.67 -3.22 -4.13
N ALA A 93 12.33 -2.10 -4.41
CA ALA A 93 13.62 -1.77 -3.82
C ALA A 93 13.45 -1.25 -2.39
N PHE A 94 13.31 -2.17 -1.42
CA PHE A 94 13.11 -1.87 0.01
C PHE A 94 14.09 -0.84 0.58
N GLU A 95 15.36 -0.92 0.20
CA GLU A 95 16.38 0.03 0.66
C GLU A 95 16.07 1.46 0.19
N ARG A 96 15.64 1.63 -1.06
CA ARG A 96 15.28 2.93 -1.63
C ARG A 96 14.03 3.48 -0.96
N ILE A 97 13.02 2.63 -0.75
CA ILE A 97 11.78 3.03 -0.06
C ILE A 97 12.09 3.45 1.37
N TRP A 98 12.89 2.67 2.10
CA TRP A 98 13.28 3.00 3.47
C TRP A 98 14.05 4.32 3.55
N ARG A 99 14.94 4.57 2.60
CA ARG A 99 15.67 5.85 2.49
C ARG A 99 14.72 7.03 2.30
N GLY A 100 13.64 6.86 1.52
CA GLY A 100 12.57 7.84 1.37
C GLY A 100 11.72 8.02 2.62
N ILE A 101 11.37 6.94 3.32
CA ILE A 101 10.56 7.02 4.55
C ILE A 101 11.35 7.67 5.69
N LYS A 102 12.64 7.38 5.84
CA LYS A 102 13.50 7.86 6.93
C LYS A 102 13.38 9.37 7.25
N PRO A 103 13.50 10.32 6.30
CA PRO A 103 13.39 11.75 6.58
C PRO A 103 11.98 12.17 7.04
N VAL A 104 10.95 11.44 6.62
CA VAL A 104 9.54 11.73 6.91
C VAL A 104 8.91 10.67 7.81
N PHE A 105 9.73 9.94 8.59
CA PHE A 105 9.27 8.76 9.32
C PHE A 105 8.16 9.08 10.30
N LEU A 106 8.29 10.19 11.03
CA LEU A 106 7.31 10.61 12.04
C LEU A 106 5.94 10.95 11.42
N PRO A 107 5.84 11.87 10.44
CA PRO A 107 4.56 12.13 9.76
C PRO A 107 4.04 10.90 9.01
N TYR A 108 4.91 10.08 8.42
CA TYR A 108 4.53 8.84 7.74
C TYR A 108 3.85 7.86 8.69
N ALA A 109 4.50 7.56 9.83
CA ALA A 109 3.97 6.65 10.83
C ALA A 109 2.63 7.16 11.41
N PHE A 110 2.53 8.47 11.68
CA PHE A 110 1.29 9.08 12.16
C PHE A 110 0.15 8.96 11.14
N GLY A 111 0.40 9.29 9.88
CA GLY A 111 -0.58 9.13 8.79
C GLY A 111 -1.01 7.68 8.60
N TYR A 112 -0.08 6.72 8.75
CA TYR A 112 -0.35 5.29 8.64
C TYR A 112 -1.26 4.79 9.76
N ILE A 113 -0.95 5.14 11.02
CA ILE A 113 -1.78 4.78 12.17
C ILE A 113 -3.18 5.41 12.07
N ILE A 114 -3.29 6.69 11.67
CA ILE A 114 -4.58 7.35 11.47
C ILE A 114 -5.40 6.63 10.39
N SER A 115 -4.77 6.29 9.26
CA SER A 115 -5.43 5.57 8.16
C SER A 115 -5.96 4.21 8.64
N LEU A 116 -5.17 3.48 9.41
CA LEU A 116 -5.61 2.21 10.02
C LEU A 116 -6.76 2.40 11.01
N CYS A 117 -6.74 3.44 11.84
CA CYS A 117 -7.86 3.77 12.73
C CYS A 117 -9.14 4.03 11.94
N PHE A 118 -9.07 4.80 10.85
CA PHE A 118 -10.24 5.06 10.01
C PHE A 118 -10.74 3.80 9.28
N LEU A 119 -9.84 2.95 8.77
CA LEU A 119 -10.23 1.67 8.19
C LEU A 119 -10.89 0.75 9.23
N TYR A 120 -10.41 0.75 10.47
CA TYR A 120 -11.01 0.01 11.57
C TYR A 120 -12.42 0.53 11.92
N ILE A 121 -12.62 1.86 11.92
CA ILE A 121 -13.95 2.46 12.09
C ILE A 121 -14.86 2.08 10.91
N GLY A 122 -14.34 2.08 9.69
CA GLY A 122 -15.05 1.60 8.49
C GLY A 122 -15.59 0.18 8.69
N LYS A 123 -14.78 -0.72 9.26
CA LYS A 123 -15.21 -2.10 9.58
C LYS A 123 -16.42 -2.14 10.53
N ALA A 124 -16.55 -1.18 11.46
CA ALA A 124 -17.69 -1.14 12.37
C ALA A 124 -19.03 -0.88 11.66
N LEU A 125 -19.01 -0.20 10.50
CA LEU A 125 -20.20 0.07 9.69
C LEU A 125 -20.82 -1.20 9.10
N PHE A 126 -20.04 -2.27 8.90
CA PHE A 126 -20.56 -3.58 8.50
C PHE A 126 -21.47 -4.23 9.57
N ARG A 127 -21.47 -3.74 10.82
CA ARG A 127 -22.41 -4.23 11.84
C ARG A 127 -23.85 -3.76 11.59
N ILE A 128 -24.05 -2.73 10.76
CA ILE A 128 -25.38 -2.27 10.38
C ILE A 128 -25.96 -3.33 9.43
N PRO A 129 -27.12 -3.94 9.75
CA PRO A 129 -27.72 -4.96 8.90
C PRO A 129 -28.13 -4.36 7.55
N TYR A 130 -28.30 -5.24 6.55
CA TYR A 130 -28.67 -4.93 5.16
C TYR A 130 -27.56 -4.32 4.28
N LEU A 131 -27.88 -4.16 2.99
CA LEU A 131 -27.00 -3.58 1.96
C LEU A 131 -26.51 -2.16 2.30
N PHE A 132 -27.23 -1.42 3.15
CA PHE A 132 -26.86 -0.06 3.52
C PHE A 132 -25.53 0.00 4.29
N GLY A 133 -25.32 -0.90 5.25
CA GLY A 133 -24.04 -0.99 5.98
C GLY A 133 -22.87 -1.32 5.07
N PHE A 134 -23.08 -2.22 4.09
CA PHE A 134 -22.07 -2.59 3.10
C PHE A 134 -21.68 -1.40 2.19
N VAL A 135 -22.67 -0.71 1.61
CA VAL A 135 -22.43 0.44 0.71
C VAL A 135 -21.74 1.58 1.46
N LEU A 136 -22.24 1.91 2.66
CA LEU A 136 -21.67 2.99 3.47
C LEU A 136 -20.22 2.66 3.90
N SER A 137 -19.95 1.41 4.29
CA SER A 137 -18.59 0.97 4.61
C SER A 137 -17.67 1.02 3.38
N SER A 138 -18.14 0.58 2.22
CA SER A 138 -17.36 0.63 0.98
C SER A 138 -17.00 2.06 0.59
N LEU A 139 -17.95 2.99 0.68
CA LEU A 139 -17.69 4.42 0.45
C LEU A 139 -16.69 4.98 1.47
N ALA A 140 -16.88 4.68 2.76
CA ALA A 140 -15.97 5.11 3.80
C ALA A 140 -14.54 4.61 3.56
N VAL A 141 -14.37 3.31 3.25
CA VAL A 141 -13.06 2.72 2.93
C VAL A 141 -12.46 3.37 1.69
N TYR A 142 -13.25 3.59 0.64
CA TYR A 142 -12.78 4.26 -0.58
C TYR A 142 -12.22 5.66 -0.29
N TYR A 143 -12.95 6.50 0.45
CA TYR A 143 -12.49 7.85 0.79
C TYR A 143 -11.28 7.86 1.73
N VAL A 144 -11.22 6.91 2.67
CA VAL A 144 -10.05 6.77 3.56
C VAL A 144 -8.81 6.38 2.76
N LEU A 145 -8.93 5.42 1.84
CA LEU A 145 -7.84 5.03 0.96
C LEU A 145 -7.44 6.18 0.02
N LEU A 146 -8.40 6.91 -0.54
CA LEU A 146 -8.13 8.07 -1.40
C LEU A 146 -7.36 9.16 -0.65
N LEU A 147 -7.81 9.52 0.56
CA LEU A 147 -7.14 10.51 1.40
C LEU A 147 -5.74 10.04 1.84
N SER A 148 -5.62 8.77 2.20
CA SER A 148 -4.35 8.12 2.53
C SER A 148 -3.36 8.21 1.37
N THR A 149 -3.78 7.80 0.16
CA THR A 149 -2.96 7.91 -1.05
C THR A 149 -2.51 9.35 -1.29
N TYR A 150 -3.43 10.33 -1.22
CA TYR A 150 -3.07 11.74 -1.39
C TYR A 150 -2.03 12.21 -0.36
N TYR A 151 -2.24 11.87 0.92
CA TYR A 151 -1.33 12.23 2.00
C TYR A 151 0.06 11.61 1.80
N PHE A 152 0.14 10.32 1.50
CA PHE A 152 1.41 9.62 1.31
C PHE A 152 2.14 10.05 0.04
N THR A 153 1.44 10.33 -1.06
CA THR A 153 2.04 10.89 -2.26
C THR A 153 2.59 12.30 -2.01
N HIS A 154 1.87 13.14 -1.27
CA HIS A 154 2.38 14.45 -0.89
C HIS A 154 3.61 14.35 0.03
N LEU A 155 3.61 13.41 0.96
CA LEU A 155 4.77 13.16 1.83
C LEU A 155 5.96 12.63 1.03
N TYR A 156 5.73 11.74 0.07
CA TYR A 156 6.73 11.23 -0.84
C TYR A 156 7.40 12.34 -1.66
N ARG A 157 6.63 13.29 -2.19
CA ARG A 157 7.16 14.46 -2.93
C ARG A 157 8.07 15.38 -2.11
N ARG A 158 8.01 15.30 -0.77
CA ARG A 158 8.91 16.06 0.12
C ARG A 158 10.24 15.34 0.40
N THR A 159 10.43 14.15 -0.14
CA THR A 159 11.64 13.35 0.06
C THR A 159 12.63 13.54 -1.09
N ASP A 160 13.91 13.33 -0.80
CA ASP A 160 15.00 13.52 -1.77
C ASP A 160 14.94 12.56 -2.97
N LEU A 161 14.05 11.56 -2.96
CA LEU A 161 13.85 10.61 -4.06
C LEU A 161 13.37 11.28 -5.36
N THR A 162 12.74 12.45 -5.25
CA THR A 162 12.32 13.28 -6.40
C THR A 162 13.44 14.21 -6.89
N GLN A 163 14.53 14.38 -6.11
CA GLN A 163 15.62 15.31 -6.41
C GLN A 163 16.86 14.66 -7.02
N GLU A 164 16.89 13.34 -7.21
CA GLU A 164 18.01 12.70 -7.91
C GLU A 164 17.93 13.12 -9.39
N PRO A 165 18.82 14.02 -9.87
CA PRO A 165 18.80 14.40 -11.27
C PRO A 165 19.17 13.15 -12.03
N SER A 166 18.35 12.76 -12.99
CA SER A 166 18.76 11.78 -14.00
C SER A 166 20.11 12.24 -14.54
N GLY A 167 21.18 11.54 -14.16
CA GLY A 167 22.53 11.76 -14.64
C GLY A 167 22.57 11.44 -16.14
N ARG A 168 22.17 12.41 -16.97
CA ARG A 168 22.68 12.53 -18.33
C ARG A 168 23.85 13.50 -18.26
N PRO A 169 25.10 13.03 -18.45
CA PRO A 169 26.13 13.95 -18.86
C PRO A 169 25.75 14.44 -20.26
N THR A 170 25.29 15.69 -20.37
CA THR A 170 25.39 16.45 -21.61
C THR A 170 26.87 16.68 -21.86
N THR A 171 27.48 15.85 -22.68
CA THR A 171 28.78 16.21 -23.28
C THR A 171 28.55 17.25 -24.39
N PRO A 172 29.46 18.23 -24.51
CA PRO A 172 29.39 19.34 -25.46
C PRO A 172 29.54 18.90 -26.92
#